data_AF-A0A068U5C3-F1
#
_entry.id   AF-A0A068U5C3-F1
#
_cell.length_a   1.000
_cell.length_b   1.000
_cell.length_c   1.000
_cell.angle_alpha   90.00
_cell.angle_beta   90.00
_cell.angle_gamma   90.00
#
_symmetry.space_group_name_H-M   'P 1'
#
loop_
_entity.id
_entity.type
_entity.pdbx_description
1 polymer ?
#
loop_
_entity_poly.entity_id
_entity_poly.type
_entity_poly.pdbx_seq_one_letter_code
_entity_poly.pdbx_strand_id
1 'polypeptide(L)' 'MNWFQRKIYLYNVTFGLYMLDWWERCLFNILVVVLMWFVFYNGFRYFAEFCRRELLCNTGIARTFSTSCNFK' A
#
# COMPACT_ATOMS: atom_id res chain seq x y z
N MET A 1 7.18 -28.33 -25.56
CA MET A 1 6.73 -27.19 -24.74
C MET A 1 5.85 -26.29 -25.59
N ASN A 2 4.53 -26.38 -25.45
CA ASN A 2 3.60 -25.70 -26.34
C ASN A 2 3.56 -24.19 -26.04
N TRP A 3 4.35 -23.43 -26.79
CA TRP A 3 4.39 -21.96 -26.74
C TRP A 3 2.99 -21.33 -26.88
N PHE A 4 2.10 -21.99 -27.64
CA PHE A 4 0.71 -21.58 -27.83
C PHE A 4 -0.12 -21.62 -26.54
N GLN A 5 0.07 -22.62 -25.68
CA GLN A 5 -0.63 -22.74 -24.39
C GLN A 5 -0.23 -21.60 -23.45
N ARG A 6 1.05 -21.20 -23.47
CA ARG A 6 1.55 -20.07 -22.68
C ARG A 6 0.93 -18.74 -23.15
N LYS A 7 0.77 -18.58 -24.46
CA LYS A 7 0.07 -17.42 -25.04
C LYS A 7 -1.39 -17.39 -24.58
N ILE A 8 -2.13 -18.50 -24.69
CA ILE A 8 -3.54 -18.58 -24.25
C ILE A 8 -3.71 -18.26 -22.75
N TYR A 9 -2.81 -18.74 -21.89
CA TYR A 9 -2.90 -18.46 -20.45
C TYR A 9 -2.71 -16.98 -20.14
N LEU A 10 -1.72 -16.33 -20.77
CA LEU A 10 -1.53 -14.87 -20.64
C LEU A 10 -2.72 -14.09 -21.22
N TYR A 11 -3.26 -14.51 -22.38
CA TYR A 11 -4.44 -13.85 -22.94
C TYR A 11 -5.66 -14.02 -22.04
N ASN A 12 -5.91 -15.20 -21.45
CA ASN A 12 -7.02 -15.40 -20.53
C ASN A 12 -6.88 -14.59 -19.23
N VAL A 13 -5.68 -14.45 -18.67
CA VAL A 13 -5.52 -13.65 -17.44
C VAL A 13 -5.61 -12.14 -17.73
N THR A 14 -5.06 -11.68 -18.87
CA THR A 14 -5.08 -10.26 -19.24
C THR A 14 -6.45 -9.83 -19.77
N PHE A 15 -7.07 -10.61 -20.67
CA PHE A 15 -8.41 -10.34 -21.17
C PHE A 15 -9.48 -10.72 -20.14
N GLY A 16 -9.33 -11.77 -19.34
CA GLY A 16 -10.31 -12.12 -18.31
C GLY A 16 -10.52 -11.03 -17.26
N LEU A 17 -9.45 -10.30 -16.88
CA LEU A 17 -9.55 -9.10 -16.05
C LEU A 17 -10.12 -7.89 -16.81
N TYR A 18 -10.01 -7.87 -18.14
CA TYR A 18 -10.50 -6.82 -19.04
C TYR A 18 -11.94 -7.04 -19.53
N MET A 19 -12.47 -8.25 -19.35
CA MET A 19 -13.84 -8.66 -19.65
C MET A 19 -14.81 -8.42 -18.48
N LEU A 20 -14.32 -8.05 -17.31
CA LEU A 20 -15.13 -7.52 -16.23
C LEU A 20 -15.99 -6.36 -16.78
N ASP A 21 -17.28 -6.34 -16.45
CA ASP A 21 -18.22 -5.35 -16.95
C ASP A 21 -17.69 -3.92 -16.69
N TRP A 22 -18.09 -2.92 -17.48
CA TRP A 22 -17.50 -1.56 -17.37
C TRP A 22 -17.57 -1.05 -15.92
N TRP A 23 -18.63 -1.41 -15.19
CA TRP A 23 -18.82 -1.14 -13.78
C TRP A 23 -17.82 -1.84 -12.85
N GLU A 24 -17.54 -3.13 -13.09
CA GLU A 24 -16.64 -3.91 -12.24
C GLU A 24 -15.18 -3.43 -12.37
N ARG A 25 -14.81 -2.89 -13.53
CA ARG A 25 -13.51 -2.27 -13.74
C ARG A 25 -13.31 -1.01 -12.92
N CYS A 26 -14.38 -0.21 -12.75
CA CYS A 26 -14.38 0.93 -11.83
C CYS A 26 -14.25 0.46 -10.38
N LEU A 27 -14.99 -0.58 -9.97
CA LEU A 27 -14.89 -1.15 -8.62
C LEU A 27 -13.49 -1.67 -8.30
N PHE A 28 -12.86 -2.41 -9.22
CA PHE A 28 -11.54 -2.98 -8.99
C PHE A 28 -10.47 -1.90 -8.88
N ASN A 29 -10.54 -0.85 -9.71
CA ASN A 29 -9.60 0.28 -9.66
C ASN A 29 -9.71 1.05 -8.34
N ILE A 30 -10.94 1.36 -7.91
CA ILE A 30 -11.18 2.00 -6.60
C ILE A 30 -10.68 1.11 -5.47
N LEU A 31 -10.93 -0.20 -5.54
CA LEU A 31 -10.48 -1.16 -4.52
C LEU A 31 -8.96 -1.20 -4.43
N VAL A 32 -8.23 -1.24 -5.55
CA VAL A 32 -6.76 -1.21 -5.57
C VAL A 32 -6.23 0.12 -5.02
N VAL A 33 -6.84 1.25 -5.37
CA VAL A 33 -6.43 2.57 -4.84
C VAL A 33 -6.64 2.65 -3.33
N VAL A 34 -7.80 2.20 -2.83
CA VAL A 34 -8.11 2.17 -1.39
C VAL A 34 -7.19 1.21 -0.65
N LEU A 35 -6.89 0.05 -1.23
CA LEU A 35 -6.01 -0.95 -0.62
C LEU A 35 -4.57 -0.46 -0.59
N MET A 36 -4.08 0.16 -1.66
CA MET A 36 -2.77 0.81 -1.67
C MET A 36 -2.71 1.91 -0.61
N TRP A 37 -3.73 2.78 -0.54
CA TRP A 37 -3.81 3.83 0.48
C TRP A 37 -3.79 3.26 1.90
N PHE A 38 -4.52 2.17 2.14
CA PHE A 38 -4.54 1.49 3.44
C PHE A 38 -3.17 0.96 3.81
N VAL A 39 -2.48 0.28 2.89
CA VAL A 39 -1.11 -0.24 3.12
C VAL A 39 -0.13 0.91 3.34
N PHE A 40 -0.24 2.00 2.57
CA PHE A 40 0.60 3.18 2.77
C PHE A 40 0.35 3.84 4.13
N TYR A 41 -0.90 4.02 4.54
CA TYR A 41 -1.21 4.63 5.83
C TYR A 41 -0.71 3.77 7.01
N ASN A 42 -0.92 2.45 6.96
CA ASN A 42 -0.43 1.53 7.98
C ASN A 42 1.09 1.45 7.96
N GLY A 43 1.70 1.27 6.78
CA GLY A 43 3.14 1.23 6.59
C GLY A 43 3.82 2.53 7.03
N PHE A 44 3.25 3.68 6.70
CA PHE A 44 3.75 4.99 7.13
C PHE A 44 3.65 5.15 8.65
N ARG A 45 2.59 4.66 9.31
CA ARG A 45 2.50 4.65 10.78
C ARG A 45 3.63 3.81 11.39
N TYR A 46 3.83 2.59 10.90
CA TYR A 46 4.92 1.72 11.39
C TYR A 46 6.31 2.32 11.11
N PHE A 47 6.51 2.91 9.93
CA PHE A 47 7.76 3.54 9.55
C PHE A 47 8.03 4.81 10.36
N ALA A 48 7.00 5.60 10.67
CA ALA A 48 7.10 6.76 11.54
C ALA A 48 7.40 6.37 12.98
N GLU A 49 6.87 5.25 13.48
CA GLU A 49 7.23 4.70 14.79
C GLU A 49 8.68 4.18 14.83
N PHE A 50 9.12 3.51 13.78
CA PHE A 50 10.51 3.04 13.66
C PHE A 50 11.50 4.21 13.53
N CYS A 51 11.18 5.18 12.67
CA CYS A 51 11.97 6.40 12.48
C CYS A 51 12.05 7.21 13.78
N ARG A 52 10.96 7.31 14.57
CA ARG A 52 11.00 7.91 15.92
C ARG A 52 12.00 7.19 16.83
N ARG A 53 12.08 5.85 16.81
CA ARG A 53 13.01 5.09 17.66
C ARG A 53 14.48 5.27 17.23
N GLU A 54 14.75 5.27 15.93
CA GLU A 54 16.09 5.50 15.37
C GLU A 54 16.58 6.95 15.61
N LEU A 55 15.73 7.95 15.37
CA LEU A 55 16.07 9.37 15.62
C LEU A 55 16.26 9.68 17.11
N LEU A 56 15.48 9.06 18.00
CA LEU A 56 15.63 9.19 19.47
C LEU A 56 16.94 8.55 19.97
N CYS A 57 17.52 7.59 19.25
CA CYS A 57 18.80 6.98 19.60
C CYS A 57 20.00 7.81 19.11
N ASN A 58 19.89 8.43 17.92
CA ASN A 58 21.01 9.19 17.32
C ASN A 58 21.07 10.67 17.78
N THR A 59 19.98 11.22 18.32
CA THR A 59 19.99 12.59 18.86
C THR A 59 19.43 12.58 20.28
N GLY A 60 20.25 12.93 21.26
CA GLY A 60 19.87 13.12 22.67
C GLY A 60 18.91 14.29 22.88
N ILE A 61 17.81 14.35 22.13
CA ILE A 61 16.75 15.35 22.20
C ILE A 61 15.49 14.65 22.70
N ALA A 62 15.59 14.15 23.92
CA ALA A 62 14.43 13.97 24.78
C ALA A 62 13.90 15.37 25.17
N ARG A 63 13.37 16.17 24.23
CA ARG A 63 12.67 17.41 24.60
C ARG A 63 11.71 18.07 23.60
N THR A 64 11.36 17.49 22.46
CA THR A 64 10.46 18.18 21.50
C THR A 64 9.20 17.44 21.07
N PHE A 65 9.03 16.17 21.43
CA PHE A 65 7.79 15.42 21.12
C PHE A 65 7.01 14.93 22.35
N SER A 66 7.38 15.39 23.56
CA SER A 66 6.54 15.23 24.76
C SER A 66 5.49 16.34 24.91
N THR A 67 5.60 17.43 24.13
CA THR A 67 4.70 18.59 24.19
C THR A 67 3.43 18.44 23.35
N SER A 68 3.30 17.44 22.47
CA SER A 68 2.04 17.20 21.74
C SER A 68 1.12 16.15 22.40
N CYS A 69 1.61 15.38 23.39
CA CYS A 69 0.77 14.45 24.16
C CYS A 69 0.33 15.01 25.52
N ASN A 70 0.70 16.26 25.87
CA ASN A 70 0.24 16.99 27.07
C ASN A 70 -0.72 18.15 26.72
N PHE A 71 -1.40 18.09 25.58
CA PHE A 71 -2.55 18.95 25.30
C PHE A 71 -3.82 18.10 25.20
N LYS A 72 -4.13 17.42 26.30
CA LYS A 72 -5.50 17.10 26.69
C LYS A 72 -5.58 16.94 28.20
#